data_AF-A0A084TCY6-F1
#
_entry.id   AF-A0A084TCY6-F1
#
_cell.length_a   1.000
_cell.length_b   1.000
_cell.length_c   1.000
_cell.angle_alpha   90.00
_cell.angle_beta   90.00
_cell.angle_gamma   90.00
#
_symmetry.space_group_name_H-M   'P 1'
#
loop_
_entity.id
_entity.type
_entity.pdbx_description
1 polymer ?
#
loop_
_entity_poly.entity_id
_entity_poly.type
_entity_poly.pdbx_seq_one_letter_code
_entity_poly.pdbx_strand_id
1 'polypeptide(L)'
;MKAFFTFILCSVIAWNAQAISFWSSKGYTETKYPIVLVHGLFGFDSLAGFDYFYGIPQALSKSGAKVYVAQISATNSSEVRGEQLLAQVENVLAITGADKVNLIGHSHGAPTARYVASVAPQMVASVTSIGGVNKGSKVADIVRNTVPEDSVSEAIAVELASALTTIIGVLSGGSDLPQDGLSSLQALTTEGSLAFNEHYPEGVPKSSCGDGEWQATNGVYYYSWTGTSTYTNVLDPADPAMFILGLTFDEPNDGLVGRCSTHLGRVIRDDYKMNHLDEINGLLGIHHLFETDPKTLYRQHANRLQQQGL
;
A
#
# COMPACT_ATOMS: atom_id res chain seq x y z
N MET A 1 56.09 75.35 -19.78
CA MET A 1 54.76 75.36 -20.44
C MET A 1 54.60 74.08 -21.24
N LYS A 2 53.38 73.53 -21.23
CA LYS A 2 52.87 72.32 -21.92
C LYS A 2 52.87 71.04 -21.06
N ALA A 3 51.77 70.91 -20.33
CA ALA A 3 51.28 69.67 -19.73
C ALA A 3 50.81 68.70 -20.84
N PHE A 4 51.13 67.42 -20.69
CA PHE A 4 50.49 66.33 -21.44
C PHE A 4 49.72 65.48 -20.42
N PHE A 5 48.39 65.54 -20.50
CA PHE A 5 47.49 64.66 -19.77
C PHE A 5 47.36 63.35 -20.55
N THR A 6 47.81 62.24 -19.98
CA THR A 6 47.53 60.89 -20.49
C THR A 6 46.35 60.33 -19.71
N PHE A 7 45.19 60.24 -20.36
CA PHE A 7 44.00 59.59 -19.81
C PHE A 7 44.16 58.07 -19.97
N ILE A 8 44.35 57.34 -18.87
CA ILE A 8 44.28 55.87 -18.86
C ILE A 8 42.83 55.49 -18.57
N LEU A 9 42.16 54.91 -19.57
CA LEU A 9 40.82 54.36 -19.46
C LEU A 9 40.92 52.97 -18.82
N CYS A 10 40.68 52.86 -17.52
CA CYS A 10 40.53 51.56 -16.84
C CYS A 10 39.11 51.03 -17.10
N SER A 11 38.99 50.12 -18.06
CA SER A 11 37.78 49.32 -18.28
C SER A 11 37.64 48.29 -17.15
N VAL A 12 36.79 48.57 -16.16
CA VAL A 12 36.42 47.57 -15.14
C VAL A 12 35.37 46.64 -15.75
N ILE A 13 35.79 45.47 -16.19
CA ILE A 13 34.86 44.41 -16.59
C ILE A 13 34.35 43.75 -15.31
N ALA A 14 33.16 44.13 -14.87
CA ALA A 14 32.46 43.42 -13.80
C ALA A 14 31.95 42.08 -14.35
N TRP A 15 32.62 40.99 -13.97
CA TRP A 15 32.06 39.65 -14.12
C TRP A 15 30.89 39.50 -13.14
N ASN A 16 29.67 39.62 -13.66
CA ASN A 16 28.48 39.13 -12.99
C ASN A 16 28.56 37.60 -12.98
N ALA A 17 29.14 37.02 -11.93
CA ALA A 17 28.94 35.61 -11.61
C ALA A 17 27.47 35.45 -11.18
N GLN A 18 26.58 35.23 -12.15
CA GLN A 18 25.27 34.69 -11.87
C GLN A 18 25.50 33.29 -11.31
N ALA A 19 25.36 33.15 -9.99
CA ALA A 19 25.23 31.85 -9.38
C ALA A 19 23.98 31.21 -9.98
N ILE A 20 24.16 30.36 -10.99
CA ILE A 20 23.12 29.46 -11.47
C ILE A 20 22.97 28.44 -10.35
N SER A 21 22.12 28.78 -9.40
CA SER A 21 21.65 27.86 -8.40
C SER A 21 20.80 26.82 -9.14
N PHE A 22 21.41 25.70 -9.54
CA PHE A 22 20.70 24.50 -9.99
C PHE A 22 19.97 23.89 -8.79
N TRP A 23 18.95 24.57 -8.28
CA TRP A 23 17.90 23.90 -7.53
C TRP A 23 17.10 23.12 -8.56
N SER A 24 17.50 21.87 -8.81
CA SER A 24 16.53 20.88 -9.27
C SER A 24 15.52 20.78 -8.13
N SER A 25 14.39 21.47 -8.26
CA SER A 25 13.27 21.28 -7.34
C SER A 25 12.75 19.87 -7.63
N LYS A 26 13.23 18.88 -6.87
CA LYS A 26 12.67 17.53 -6.93
C LYS A 26 11.15 17.62 -6.80
N GLY A 27 10.44 16.84 -7.62
CA GLY A 27 8.99 16.77 -7.56
C GLY A 27 8.51 16.36 -6.17
N TYR A 28 7.30 16.79 -5.77
CA TYR A 28 6.76 16.54 -4.42
C TYR A 28 6.75 15.05 -4.01
N THR A 29 6.61 14.13 -4.96
CA THR A 29 6.59 12.69 -4.71
C THR A 29 7.84 11.97 -5.27
N GLU A 30 8.87 12.71 -5.69
CA GLU A 30 10.08 12.16 -6.30
C GLU A 30 11.01 11.52 -5.26
N THR A 31 10.69 10.27 -4.88
CA THR A 31 11.52 9.42 -4.02
C THR A 31 12.85 9.05 -4.69
N LYS A 32 13.86 8.72 -3.87
CA LYS A 32 15.15 8.21 -4.34
C LYS A 32 14.98 6.85 -5.02
N TYR A 33 14.17 5.97 -4.43
CA TYR A 33 13.89 4.63 -4.92
C TYR A 33 12.49 4.56 -5.55
N PRO A 34 12.31 3.79 -6.65
CA PRO A 34 11.00 3.61 -7.28
C PRO A 34 9.95 3.07 -6.29
N ILE A 35 8.70 3.49 -6.47
CA ILE A 35 7.55 2.97 -5.71
C ILE A 35 6.96 1.79 -6.49
N VAL A 36 6.78 0.64 -5.82
CA VAL A 36 6.07 -0.52 -6.36
C VAL A 36 4.80 -0.72 -5.55
N LEU A 37 3.64 -0.58 -6.21
CA LEU A 37 2.33 -0.81 -5.62
C LEU A 37 1.97 -2.29 -5.72
N VAL A 38 1.57 -2.90 -4.62
CA VAL A 38 1.30 -4.34 -4.49
C VAL A 38 -0.16 -4.53 -4.10
N HIS A 39 -0.96 -5.05 -5.04
CA HIS A 39 -2.40 -5.24 -4.82
C HIS A 39 -2.69 -6.40 -3.86
N GLY A 40 -3.89 -6.37 -3.28
CA GLY A 40 -4.41 -7.40 -2.39
C GLY A 40 -5.10 -8.57 -3.09
N LEU A 41 -5.98 -9.24 -2.35
CA LEU A 41 -6.83 -10.32 -2.83
C LEU A 41 -7.71 -9.83 -3.99
N PHE A 42 -7.87 -10.67 -5.02
CA PHE A 42 -8.61 -10.35 -6.24
C PHE A 42 -8.09 -9.10 -6.97
N GLY A 43 -6.88 -8.63 -6.70
CA GLY A 43 -6.36 -7.47 -7.41
C GLY A 43 -6.16 -7.75 -8.89
N PHE A 44 -6.28 -6.70 -9.68
CA PHE A 44 -6.33 -6.69 -11.13
C PHE A 44 -5.66 -5.44 -11.67
N ASP A 45 -5.24 -5.50 -12.93
CA ASP A 45 -4.61 -4.35 -13.59
C ASP A 45 -5.64 -3.30 -13.96
N SER A 46 -6.59 -3.74 -14.76
CA SER A 46 -7.70 -2.95 -15.21
C SER A 46 -8.90 -3.86 -15.38
N LEU A 47 -10.00 -3.53 -14.72
CA LEU A 47 -11.30 -4.16 -14.92
C LEU A 47 -12.23 -3.13 -15.54
N ALA A 48 -12.70 -3.40 -16.77
CA ALA A 48 -13.56 -2.48 -17.52
C ALA A 48 -13.02 -1.03 -17.65
N GLY A 49 -11.69 -0.84 -17.64
CA GLY A 49 -11.04 0.46 -17.72
C GLY A 49 -10.72 1.11 -16.37
N PHE A 50 -10.88 0.40 -15.25
CA PHE A 50 -10.62 0.90 -13.91
C PHE A 50 -9.43 0.17 -13.28
N ASP A 51 -8.48 0.92 -12.73
CA ASP A 51 -7.29 0.36 -12.05
C ASP A 51 -7.61 0.03 -10.59
N TYR A 52 -7.00 -1.03 -10.03
CA TYR A 52 -7.12 -1.37 -8.60
C TYR A 52 -6.74 -0.19 -7.69
N PHE A 53 -5.58 0.41 -7.95
CA PHE A 53 -5.15 1.64 -7.29
C PHE A 53 -5.70 2.86 -8.05
N TYR A 54 -7.00 3.14 -7.91
CA TYR A 54 -7.72 4.04 -8.80
C TYR A 54 -7.17 5.48 -8.82
N GLY A 55 -6.47 5.86 -9.90
CA GLY A 55 -5.89 7.19 -10.07
C GLY A 55 -4.64 7.47 -9.21
N ILE A 56 -4.20 6.52 -8.38
CA ILE A 56 -3.06 6.69 -7.46
C ILE A 56 -1.71 6.67 -8.21
N PRO A 57 -1.41 5.72 -9.12
CA PRO A 57 -0.17 5.74 -9.90
C PRO A 57 0.02 7.06 -10.65
N GLN A 58 -1.05 7.59 -11.24
CA GLN A 58 -1.05 8.83 -12.00
C GLN A 58 -0.85 10.03 -11.07
N ALA A 59 -1.52 10.05 -9.91
CA ALA A 59 -1.35 11.10 -8.89
C ALA A 59 0.07 11.15 -8.33
N LEU A 60 0.71 9.99 -8.12
CA LEU A 60 2.10 9.88 -7.68
C LEU A 60 3.06 10.31 -8.81
N SER A 61 2.90 9.79 -10.02
CA SER A 61 3.80 10.06 -11.14
C SER A 61 3.78 11.52 -11.59
N LYS A 62 2.60 12.17 -11.54
CA LYS A 62 2.44 13.60 -11.88
C LYS A 62 3.31 14.53 -11.00
N SER A 63 3.75 14.06 -9.84
CA SER A 63 4.62 14.82 -8.93
C SER A 63 6.03 14.25 -8.80
N GLY A 64 6.46 13.39 -9.72
CA GLY A 64 7.85 12.99 -9.90
C GLY A 64 8.21 11.57 -9.46
N ALA A 65 7.29 10.84 -8.81
CA ALA A 65 7.55 9.44 -8.46
C ALA A 65 7.72 8.56 -9.71
N LYS A 66 8.67 7.62 -9.68
CA LYS A 66 8.67 6.47 -10.59
C LYS A 66 7.81 5.39 -9.97
N VAL A 67 6.69 5.05 -10.61
CA VAL A 67 5.70 4.13 -10.05
C VAL A 67 5.55 2.90 -10.93
N TYR A 68 5.55 1.74 -10.31
CA TYR A 68 5.27 0.44 -10.91
C TYR A 68 4.12 -0.21 -10.16
N VAL A 69 3.28 -0.97 -10.86
CA VAL A 69 2.18 -1.74 -10.27
C VAL A 69 2.48 -3.21 -10.49
N ALA A 70 2.59 -3.97 -9.40
CA ALA A 70 2.96 -5.37 -9.43
C ALA A 70 1.86 -6.23 -10.06
N GLN A 71 2.29 -7.24 -10.81
CA GLN A 71 1.49 -8.21 -11.54
C GLN A 71 1.59 -9.58 -10.87
N ILE A 72 0.76 -9.84 -9.86
CA ILE A 72 0.87 -11.06 -9.06
C ILE A 72 -0.46 -11.81 -9.03
N SER A 73 -0.43 -13.08 -8.66
CA SER A 73 -1.62 -13.89 -8.55
C SER A 73 -2.67 -13.20 -7.68
N ALA A 74 -3.88 -13.04 -8.22
CA ALA A 74 -5.02 -12.48 -7.51
C ALA A 74 -5.36 -13.28 -6.23
N THR A 75 -5.18 -14.60 -6.27
CA THR A 75 -5.38 -15.55 -5.17
C THR A 75 -4.21 -16.53 -5.11
N ASN A 76 -3.45 -16.55 -4.02
CA ASN A 76 -2.48 -17.61 -3.69
C ASN A 76 -1.96 -17.40 -2.26
N SER A 77 -1.03 -18.23 -1.77
CA SER A 77 -0.31 -17.94 -0.52
C SER A 77 0.52 -16.64 -0.62
N SER A 78 0.82 -16.03 0.53
CA SER A 78 1.65 -14.82 0.57
C SER A 78 3.06 -15.06 0.02
N GLU A 79 3.61 -16.26 0.20
CA GLU A 79 4.93 -16.66 -0.27
C GLU A 79 4.96 -16.83 -1.79
N VAL A 80 3.97 -17.51 -2.39
CA VAL A 80 3.89 -17.66 -3.85
C VAL A 80 3.74 -16.29 -4.52
N ARG A 81 2.87 -15.44 -3.98
CA ARG A 81 2.75 -14.05 -4.43
C ARG A 81 4.04 -13.26 -4.21
N GLY A 82 4.74 -13.53 -3.11
CA GLY A 82 6.01 -12.89 -2.74
C GLY A 82 7.13 -13.22 -3.71
N GLU A 83 7.26 -14.48 -4.15
CA GLU A 83 8.22 -14.89 -5.19
C GLU A 83 7.94 -14.22 -6.54
N GLN A 84 6.66 -14.11 -6.93
CA GLN A 84 6.27 -13.38 -8.14
C GLN A 84 6.59 -11.88 -8.04
N LEU A 85 6.41 -11.29 -6.86
CA LEU A 85 6.78 -9.90 -6.60
C LEU A 85 8.29 -9.71 -6.63
N LEU A 86 9.07 -10.63 -6.03
CA LEU A 86 10.53 -10.58 -6.01
C LEU A 86 11.10 -10.52 -7.43
N ALA A 87 10.65 -11.40 -8.33
CA ALA A 87 11.07 -11.41 -9.74
C ALA A 87 10.76 -10.06 -10.43
N GLN A 88 9.65 -9.41 -10.09
CA GLN A 88 9.32 -8.09 -10.64
C GLN A 88 10.15 -6.96 -10.02
N VAL A 89 10.46 -7.04 -8.74
CA VAL A 89 11.39 -6.10 -8.09
C VAL A 89 12.75 -6.16 -8.78
N GLU A 90 13.28 -7.36 -9.06
CA GLU A 90 14.53 -7.52 -9.81
C GLU A 90 14.46 -6.84 -11.19
N ASN A 91 13.36 -7.01 -11.92
CA ASN A 91 13.13 -6.32 -13.20
C ASN A 91 13.07 -4.80 -13.05
N VAL A 92 12.37 -4.28 -12.04
CA VAL A 92 12.30 -2.84 -11.76
C VAL A 92 13.69 -2.28 -11.48
N LEU A 93 14.49 -2.95 -10.65
CA LEU A 93 15.86 -2.54 -10.34
C LEU A 93 16.72 -2.56 -11.61
N ALA A 94 16.63 -3.61 -12.42
CA ALA A 94 17.38 -3.74 -13.67
C ALA A 94 17.05 -2.63 -14.69
N ILE A 95 15.77 -2.27 -14.84
CA ILE A 95 15.33 -1.25 -15.80
C ILE A 95 15.63 0.16 -15.29
N THR A 96 15.50 0.40 -13.98
CA THR A 96 15.66 1.75 -13.41
C THR A 96 17.11 2.09 -13.03
N GLY A 97 17.95 1.07 -12.83
CA GLY A 97 19.29 1.23 -12.24
C GLY A 97 19.29 1.62 -10.77
N ALA A 98 18.15 1.51 -10.08
CA ALA A 98 18.06 1.75 -8.65
C ALA A 98 18.61 0.55 -7.85
N ASP A 99 19.15 0.81 -6.65
CA ASP A 99 19.63 -0.26 -5.76
C ASP A 99 18.50 -0.91 -4.95
N LYS A 100 17.41 -0.17 -4.72
CA LYS A 100 16.28 -0.58 -3.89
C LYS A 100 14.94 -0.07 -4.46
N VAL A 101 13.84 -0.60 -3.94
CA VAL A 101 12.47 -0.12 -4.14
C VAL A 101 11.77 0.23 -2.83
N ASN A 102 10.76 1.09 -2.90
CA ASN A 102 9.77 1.31 -1.85
C ASN A 102 8.51 0.50 -2.17
N LEU A 103 8.21 -0.53 -1.37
CA LEU A 103 7.01 -1.37 -1.55
C LEU A 103 5.83 -0.76 -0.79
N ILE A 104 4.69 -0.61 -1.47
CA ILE A 104 3.43 -0.18 -0.84
C ILE A 104 2.38 -1.25 -1.13
N GLY A 105 2.02 -2.02 -0.11
CA GLY A 105 1.07 -3.12 -0.21
C GLY A 105 -0.26 -2.80 0.44
N HIS A 106 -1.36 -3.06 -0.27
CA HIS A 106 -2.72 -2.97 0.27
C HIS A 106 -3.25 -4.36 0.60
N SER A 107 -3.94 -4.52 1.74
CA SER A 107 -4.60 -5.78 2.11
C SER A 107 -3.63 -6.97 2.10
N HIS A 108 -3.88 -8.01 1.28
CA HIS A 108 -2.96 -9.15 1.07
C HIS A 108 -1.62 -8.77 0.43
N GLY A 109 -1.54 -7.61 -0.22
CA GLY A 109 -0.30 -7.06 -0.77
C GLY A 109 0.71 -6.68 0.32
N ALA A 110 0.26 -6.39 1.54
CA ALA A 110 1.15 -6.08 2.66
C ALA A 110 2.01 -7.27 3.10
N PRO A 111 1.47 -8.45 3.46
CA PRO A 111 2.30 -9.63 3.74
C PRO A 111 3.09 -10.10 2.51
N THR A 112 2.57 -9.92 1.29
CA THR A 112 3.34 -10.17 0.05
C THR A 112 4.60 -9.29 -0.03
N ALA A 113 4.48 -7.99 0.25
CA ALA A 113 5.63 -7.08 0.29
C ALA A 113 6.60 -7.40 1.43
N ARG A 114 6.08 -7.82 2.59
CA ARG A 114 6.89 -8.25 3.74
C ARG A 114 7.74 -9.48 3.42
N TYR A 115 7.20 -10.43 2.65
CA TYR A 115 7.97 -11.59 2.18
C TYR A 115 9.24 -11.13 1.46
N VAL A 116 9.11 -10.27 0.44
CA VAL A 116 10.24 -9.75 -0.35
C VAL A 116 11.25 -9.00 0.53
N ALA A 117 10.75 -8.17 1.45
CA ALA A 117 11.61 -7.45 2.38
C ALA A 117 12.38 -8.36 3.35
N SER A 118 11.87 -9.55 3.63
CA SER A 118 12.51 -10.53 4.51
C SER A 118 13.55 -11.37 3.77
N VAL A 119 13.21 -11.83 2.55
CA VAL A 119 14.10 -12.71 1.77
C VAL A 119 15.15 -11.94 0.96
N ALA A 120 14.88 -10.68 0.60
CA ALA A 120 15.77 -9.83 -0.18
C ALA A 120 15.85 -8.38 0.37
N PRO A 121 16.17 -8.17 1.67
CA PRO A 121 16.19 -6.85 2.31
C PRO A 121 17.15 -5.85 1.65
N GLN A 122 18.18 -6.34 0.98
CA GLN A 122 19.12 -5.52 0.21
C GLN A 122 18.46 -4.81 -0.98
N MET A 123 17.33 -5.32 -1.49
CA MET A 123 16.56 -4.76 -2.61
C MET A 123 15.40 -3.86 -2.15
N VAL A 124 15.11 -3.80 -0.85
CA VAL A 124 13.96 -3.08 -0.31
C VAL A 124 14.44 -1.93 0.60
N ALA A 125 13.91 -0.73 0.35
CA ALA A 125 14.15 0.47 1.15
C ALA A 125 13.08 0.63 2.23
N SER A 126 11.81 0.43 1.85
CA SER A 126 10.69 0.45 2.78
C SER A 126 9.56 -0.49 2.37
N VAL A 127 8.75 -0.87 3.35
CA VAL A 127 7.45 -1.52 3.18
C VAL A 127 6.40 -0.65 3.87
N THR A 128 5.33 -0.35 3.16
CA THR A 128 4.16 0.36 3.68
C THR A 128 2.95 -0.53 3.55
N SER A 129 2.26 -0.77 4.66
CA SER A 129 1.04 -1.59 4.75
C SER A 129 -0.20 -0.70 4.85
N ILE A 130 -1.12 -0.84 3.89
CA ILE A 130 -2.39 -0.10 3.87
C ILE A 130 -3.51 -1.12 4.07
N GLY A 131 -4.24 -1.04 5.19
CA GLY A 131 -5.26 -2.04 5.55
C GLY A 131 -4.72 -3.48 5.52
N GLY A 132 -3.43 -3.65 5.78
CA GLY A 132 -2.74 -4.90 5.52
C GLY A 132 -3.22 -6.01 6.45
N VAL A 133 -3.34 -7.24 5.95
CA VAL A 133 -3.74 -8.39 6.77
C VAL A 133 -2.50 -8.93 7.52
N ASN A 134 -1.93 -8.14 8.45
CA ASN A 134 -0.66 -8.50 9.10
C ASN A 134 -0.83 -9.49 10.25
N LYS A 135 -2.00 -9.56 10.89
CA LYS A 135 -2.31 -10.56 11.93
C LYS A 135 -3.63 -11.31 11.67
N GLY A 136 -4.10 -11.29 10.42
CA GLY A 136 -5.29 -12.01 9.99
C GLY A 136 -6.57 -11.17 9.93
N SER A 137 -7.61 -11.80 9.40
CA SER A 137 -8.95 -11.25 9.26
C SER A 137 -9.96 -12.18 9.91
N LYS A 138 -10.82 -11.62 10.78
CA LYS A 138 -11.93 -12.36 11.38
C LYS A 138 -12.95 -12.82 10.33
N VAL A 139 -13.09 -12.09 9.21
CA VAL A 139 -13.88 -12.52 8.05
C VAL A 139 -13.30 -13.81 7.47
N ALA A 140 -11.98 -13.86 7.25
CA ALA A 140 -11.31 -15.06 6.73
C ALA A 140 -11.44 -16.26 7.70
N ASP A 141 -11.34 -16.02 9.01
CA ASP A 141 -11.54 -17.05 10.03
C ASP A 141 -12.96 -17.64 9.95
N ILE A 142 -13.98 -16.79 9.84
CA ILE A 142 -15.39 -17.24 9.74
C ILE A 142 -15.61 -18.02 8.44
N VAL A 143 -15.14 -17.50 7.30
CA VAL A 143 -15.32 -18.16 5.99
C VAL A 143 -14.61 -19.52 5.93
N ARG A 144 -13.49 -19.68 6.63
CA ARG A 144 -12.76 -20.95 6.69
C ARG A 144 -13.40 -21.97 7.63
N ASN A 145 -14.12 -21.53 8.65
CA ASN A 145 -14.75 -22.41 9.61
C ASN A 145 -15.98 -23.12 9.02
N THR A 146 -16.15 -24.39 9.37
CA THR A 146 -17.35 -25.16 9.01
C THR A 146 -18.50 -24.76 9.94
N VAL A 147 -19.62 -24.37 9.37
CA VAL A 147 -20.82 -23.97 10.13
C VAL A 147 -21.85 -25.11 10.07
N PRO A 148 -22.50 -25.48 11.19
CA PRO A 148 -23.52 -26.53 11.20
C PRO A 148 -24.75 -26.14 10.35
N GLU A 149 -25.30 -27.10 9.60
CA GLU A 149 -26.54 -26.95 8.83
C GLU A 149 -27.74 -26.59 9.75
N ASP A 150 -28.65 -25.76 9.23
CA ASP A 150 -29.87 -25.23 9.85
C ASP A 150 -29.64 -24.39 11.13
N SER A 151 -28.41 -23.91 11.34
CA SER A 151 -28.06 -23.09 12.50
C SER A 151 -28.25 -21.59 12.24
N VAL A 152 -28.46 -20.81 13.30
CA VAL A 152 -28.43 -19.33 13.19
C VAL A 152 -27.08 -18.85 12.65
N SER A 153 -25.99 -19.55 12.97
CA SER A 153 -24.67 -19.29 12.41
C SER A 153 -24.60 -19.53 10.90
N GLU A 154 -25.37 -20.46 10.34
CA GLU A 154 -25.40 -20.71 8.88
C GLU A 154 -26.01 -19.51 8.16
N ALA A 155 -27.13 -18.98 8.65
CA ALA A 155 -27.75 -17.78 8.07
C ALA A 155 -26.78 -16.58 8.07
N ILE A 156 -26.01 -16.40 9.14
CA ILE A 156 -24.96 -15.37 9.21
C ILE A 156 -23.85 -15.65 8.19
N ALA A 157 -23.39 -16.89 8.07
CA ALA A 157 -22.36 -17.27 7.11
C ALA A 157 -22.79 -17.07 5.65
N VAL A 158 -24.04 -17.36 5.32
CA VAL A 158 -24.62 -17.11 3.99
C VAL A 158 -24.62 -15.62 3.67
N GLU A 159 -25.03 -14.77 4.62
CA GLU A 159 -25.02 -13.32 4.43
C GLU A 159 -23.59 -12.79 4.22
N LEU A 160 -22.62 -13.25 5.02
CA LEU A 160 -21.21 -12.89 4.86
C LEU A 160 -20.64 -13.37 3.52
N ALA A 161 -21.01 -14.57 3.08
CA ALA A 161 -20.61 -15.10 1.78
C ALA A 161 -21.21 -14.28 0.63
N SER A 162 -22.46 -13.81 0.76
CA SER A 162 -23.09 -12.94 -0.23
C SER A 162 -22.43 -11.55 -0.29
N ALA A 163 -22.13 -10.96 0.88
CA ALA A 163 -21.39 -9.71 0.96
C ALA A 163 -19.99 -9.84 0.33
N LEU A 164 -19.25 -10.92 0.65
CA LEU A 164 -17.96 -11.20 0.04
C LEU A 164 -18.08 -11.41 -1.47
N THR A 165 -19.10 -12.11 -1.95
CA THR A 165 -19.37 -12.31 -3.39
C THR A 165 -19.62 -10.97 -4.10
N THR A 166 -20.29 -10.03 -3.44
CA THR A 166 -20.51 -8.68 -3.97
C THR A 166 -19.18 -7.95 -4.14
N ILE A 167 -18.32 -7.98 -3.12
CA ILE A 167 -16.97 -7.40 -3.20
C ILE A 167 -16.14 -8.07 -4.29
N ILE A 168 -16.20 -9.40 -4.40
CA ILE A 168 -15.54 -10.16 -5.47
C ILE A 168 -16.04 -9.69 -6.83
N GLY A 169 -17.35 -9.56 -7.05
CA GLY A 169 -17.90 -9.11 -8.33
C GLY A 169 -17.45 -7.70 -8.71
N VAL A 170 -17.21 -6.83 -7.73
CA VAL A 170 -16.66 -5.48 -7.95
C VAL A 170 -15.15 -5.53 -8.26
N LEU A 171 -14.42 -6.44 -7.63
CA LEU A 171 -12.97 -6.56 -7.75
C LEU A 171 -12.50 -7.63 -8.75
N SER A 172 -13.40 -8.39 -9.39
CA SER A 172 -12.99 -9.59 -10.12
C SER A 172 -12.30 -9.25 -11.44
N GLY A 173 -10.97 -9.33 -11.46
CA GLY A 173 -10.15 -9.47 -12.67
C GLY A 173 -9.33 -10.76 -12.60
N GLY A 174 -8.97 -11.30 -13.77
CA GLY A 174 -8.13 -12.49 -13.89
C GLY A 174 -6.70 -12.13 -14.29
N SER A 175 -5.74 -12.92 -13.81
CA SER A 175 -4.36 -12.91 -14.33
C SER A 175 -4.07 -14.28 -14.96
N ASP A 176 -3.17 -14.32 -15.95
CA ASP A 176 -2.65 -15.59 -16.50
C ASP A 176 -1.77 -16.39 -15.51
N LEU A 177 -1.57 -15.86 -14.30
CA LEU A 177 -0.82 -16.50 -13.22
C LEU A 177 -1.64 -17.55 -12.47
N PRO A 178 -1.00 -18.54 -11.81
CA PRO A 178 -1.69 -19.58 -11.05
C PRO A 178 -2.54 -19.01 -9.91
N GLN A 179 -3.80 -19.45 -9.84
CA GLN A 179 -4.76 -19.04 -8.81
C GLN A 179 -5.01 -20.18 -7.82
N ASP A 180 -5.00 -19.85 -6.53
CA ASP A 180 -5.36 -20.75 -5.44
C ASP A 180 -6.13 -19.98 -4.35
N GLY A 181 -7.46 -20.05 -4.45
CA GLY A 181 -8.37 -19.41 -3.50
C GLY A 181 -8.28 -19.98 -2.09
N LEU A 182 -7.99 -21.28 -1.93
CA LEU A 182 -7.91 -21.92 -0.62
C LEU A 182 -6.63 -21.51 0.11
N SER A 183 -5.49 -21.53 -0.58
CA SER A 183 -4.22 -21.03 -0.04
C SER A 183 -4.30 -19.54 0.29
N SER A 184 -5.01 -18.77 -0.52
CA SER A 184 -5.26 -17.36 -0.24
C SER A 184 -6.13 -17.17 1.01
N LEU A 185 -7.22 -17.93 1.14
CA LEU A 185 -8.07 -17.88 2.34
C LEU A 185 -7.27 -18.29 3.59
N GLN A 186 -6.48 -19.37 3.52
CA GLN A 186 -5.60 -19.79 4.61
C GLN A 186 -4.65 -18.67 5.03
N ALA A 187 -3.96 -18.02 4.08
CA ALA A 187 -2.99 -16.97 4.38
C ALA A 187 -3.61 -15.78 5.13
N LEU A 188 -4.89 -15.50 4.88
CA LEU A 188 -5.62 -14.36 5.46
C LEU A 188 -6.31 -14.67 6.79
N THR A 189 -6.40 -15.94 7.19
CA THR A 189 -6.85 -16.31 8.54
C THR A 189 -5.88 -15.78 9.60
N THR A 190 -6.35 -15.59 10.82
CA THR A 190 -5.52 -15.28 11.99
C THR A 190 -4.43 -16.33 12.17
N GLU A 191 -4.77 -17.62 12.10
CA GLU A 191 -3.80 -18.72 12.19
C GLU A 191 -2.73 -18.63 11.10
N GLY A 192 -3.13 -18.49 9.84
CA GLY A 192 -2.18 -18.43 8.72
C GLY A 192 -1.30 -17.18 8.74
N SER A 193 -1.87 -16.01 9.07
CA SER A 193 -1.09 -14.77 9.20
C SER A 193 -0.11 -14.82 10.38
N LEU A 194 -0.48 -15.42 11.51
CA LEU A 194 0.43 -15.60 12.63
C LEU A 194 1.55 -16.59 12.30
N ALA A 195 1.25 -17.71 11.63
CA ALA A 195 2.26 -18.64 11.15
C ALA A 195 3.23 -17.97 10.16
N PHE A 196 2.73 -17.15 9.24
CA PHE A 196 3.57 -16.34 8.35
C PHE A 196 4.48 -15.39 9.14
N ASN A 197 3.98 -14.77 10.20
CA ASN A 197 4.76 -13.85 11.04
C ASN A 197 5.89 -14.53 11.82
N GLU A 198 5.82 -15.84 12.07
CA GLU A 198 6.93 -16.58 12.70
C GLU A 198 8.16 -16.64 11.77
N HIS A 199 7.95 -16.64 10.46
CA HIS A 199 9.01 -16.69 9.45
C HIS A 199 9.45 -15.30 8.96
N TYR A 200 8.53 -14.33 8.95
CA TYR A 200 8.74 -12.99 8.40
C TYR A 200 8.33 -11.89 9.41
N PRO A 201 8.95 -11.83 10.61
CA PRO A 201 8.46 -11.03 11.74
C PRO A 201 8.70 -9.52 11.62
N GLU A 202 9.50 -9.07 10.65
CA GLU A 202 10.01 -7.71 10.59
C GLU A 202 8.89 -6.67 10.49
N GLY A 203 8.97 -5.66 11.36
CA GLY A 203 7.96 -4.61 11.47
C GLY A 203 6.67 -5.02 12.17
N VAL A 204 6.43 -6.30 12.50
CA VAL A 204 5.18 -6.70 13.18
C VAL A 204 5.19 -6.25 14.65
N PRO A 205 4.14 -5.60 15.15
CA PRO A 205 4.06 -5.21 16.57
C PRO A 205 4.06 -6.43 17.50
N LYS A 206 4.90 -6.39 18.54
CA LYS A 206 4.94 -7.40 19.62
C LYS A 206 3.70 -7.36 20.51
N SER A 207 3.09 -6.18 20.67
CA SER A 207 1.82 -5.99 21.36
C SER A 207 0.65 -6.27 20.43
N SER A 208 -0.56 -6.40 20.98
CA SER A 208 -1.77 -6.63 20.17
C SER A 208 -2.08 -5.48 19.22
N CYS A 209 -1.93 -4.23 19.66
CA CYS A 209 -2.38 -3.03 18.93
C CYS A 209 -1.43 -1.82 19.06
N GLY A 210 -0.11 -2.07 19.07
CA GLY A 210 0.90 -1.00 19.11
C GLY A 210 1.62 -0.81 17.78
N ASP A 211 2.66 0.01 17.80
CA ASP A 211 3.63 0.09 16.72
C ASP A 211 4.56 -1.13 16.68
N GLY A 212 5.09 -1.42 15.50
CA GLY A 212 6.24 -2.29 15.30
C GLY A 212 7.54 -1.50 15.18
N GLU A 213 8.61 -2.20 14.80
CA GLU A 213 9.90 -1.54 14.54
C GLU A 213 9.81 -0.63 13.32
N TRP A 214 10.09 0.67 13.50
CA TRP A 214 10.08 1.62 12.39
C TRP A 214 11.18 1.30 11.35
N GLN A 215 12.35 0.88 11.81
CA GLN A 215 13.37 0.24 11.00
C GLN A 215 13.73 -1.09 11.67
N ALA A 216 13.49 -2.21 11.00
CA ALA A 216 13.79 -3.53 11.55
C ALA A 216 15.28 -3.88 11.41
N THR A 217 15.71 -4.99 12.01
CA THR A 217 17.10 -5.44 12.01
C THR A 217 17.66 -5.77 10.62
N ASN A 218 16.79 -6.02 9.64
CA ASN A 218 17.15 -6.20 8.23
C ASN A 218 17.49 -4.87 7.50
N GLY A 219 17.36 -3.73 8.17
CA GLY A 219 17.66 -2.40 7.63
C GLY A 219 16.53 -1.78 6.79
N VAL A 220 15.37 -2.44 6.68
CA VAL A 220 14.20 -1.95 5.94
C VAL A 220 13.31 -1.10 6.86
N TYR A 221 12.72 -0.03 6.32
CA TYR A 221 11.75 0.80 7.04
C TYR A 221 10.31 0.29 6.87
N TYR A 222 9.53 0.29 7.94
CA TYR A 222 8.16 -0.21 7.95
C TYR A 222 7.16 0.86 8.39
N TYR A 223 6.05 0.96 7.67
CA TYR A 223 4.95 1.90 7.93
C TYR A 223 3.61 1.22 7.78
N SER A 224 2.58 1.78 8.41
CA SER A 224 1.20 1.42 8.08
C SER A 224 0.21 2.57 8.22
N TRP A 225 -0.93 2.44 7.53
CA TRP A 225 -2.15 3.14 7.89
C TRP A 225 -3.37 2.31 7.53
N THR A 226 -4.53 2.68 8.08
CA THR A 226 -5.81 2.06 7.74
C THR A 226 -6.98 3.00 8.05
N GLY A 227 -8.15 2.67 7.50
CA GLY A 227 -9.44 3.20 7.91
C GLY A 227 -10.14 2.36 8.99
N THR A 228 -11.14 2.97 9.62
CA THR A 228 -12.01 2.30 10.59
C THR A 228 -13.48 2.69 10.41
N SER A 229 -13.90 3.00 9.19
CA SER A 229 -15.30 3.34 8.88
C SER A 229 -15.79 2.43 7.76
N THR A 230 -16.63 1.46 8.11
CA THR A 230 -17.08 0.41 7.19
C THR A 230 -18.14 0.88 6.19
N TYR A 231 -18.77 2.02 6.46
CA TYR A 231 -19.71 2.72 5.58
C TYR A 231 -19.34 4.20 5.53
N THR A 232 -19.00 4.70 4.35
CA THR A 232 -18.39 6.01 4.09
C THR A 232 -19.18 6.83 3.06
N ASN A 233 -19.84 6.21 2.09
CA ASN A 233 -20.58 6.89 1.04
C ASN A 233 -21.78 6.07 0.52
N VAL A 234 -22.99 6.65 0.63
CA VAL A 234 -24.25 6.03 0.16
C VAL A 234 -24.30 5.77 -1.35
N LEU A 235 -23.45 6.44 -2.13
CA LEU A 235 -23.36 6.27 -3.58
C LEU A 235 -22.39 5.15 -3.99
N ASP A 236 -21.58 4.64 -3.06
CA ASP A 236 -20.72 3.50 -3.34
C ASP A 236 -21.52 2.19 -3.18
N PRO A 237 -21.65 1.36 -4.24
CA PRO A 237 -22.37 0.08 -4.13
C PRO A 237 -21.67 -0.96 -3.26
N ALA A 238 -20.38 -0.81 -2.94
CA ALA A 238 -19.63 -1.74 -2.09
C ALA A 238 -19.83 -1.50 -0.59
N ASP A 239 -20.23 -0.28 -0.20
CA ASP A 239 -20.41 0.15 1.18
C ASP A 239 -21.35 -0.73 2.02
N PRO A 240 -22.54 -1.12 1.52
CA PRO A 240 -23.42 -2.01 2.29
C PRO A 240 -22.75 -3.35 2.61
N ALA A 241 -22.00 -3.91 1.65
CA ALA A 241 -21.28 -5.17 1.86
C ALA A 241 -20.12 -5.00 2.87
N MET A 242 -19.36 -3.89 2.78
CA MET A 242 -18.31 -3.57 3.75
C MET A 242 -18.86 -3.38 5.16
N PHE A 243 -20.01 -2.71 5.29
CA PHE A 243 -20.70 -2.57 6.57
C PHE A 243 -21.07 -3.93 7.17
N ILE A 244 -21.70 -4.82 6.38
CA ILE A 244 -22.11 -6.16 6.83
C ILE A 244 -20.90 -6.98 7.29
N LEU A 245 -19.84 -7.03 6.48
CA LEU A 245 -18.61 -7.75 6.83
C LEU A 245 -17.96 -7.17 8.10
N GLY A 246 -18.02 -5.85 8.25
CA GLY A 246 -17.52 -5.14 9.42
C GLY A 246 -18.21 -5.47 10.74
N LEU A 247 -19.45 -5.99 10.70
CA LEU A 247 -20.16 -6.46 11.90
C LEU A 247 -19.54 -7.70 12.53
N THR A 248 -18.61 -8.37 11.84
CA THR A 248 -17.91 -9.53 12.39
C THR A 248 -16.88 -9.15 13.45
N PHE A 249 -16.42 -7.90 13.48
CA PHE A 249 -15.36 -7.44 14.37
C PHE A 249 -15.92 -6.84 15.66
N ASP A 250 -15.25 -7.11 16.78
CA ASP A 250 -15.56 -6.51 18.09
C ASP A 250 -14.69 -5.24 18.35
N GLU A 251 -14.03 -4.74 17.30
CA GLU A 251 -13.12 -3.59 17.32
C GLU A 251 -13.32 -2.72 16.07
N PRO A 252 -12.81 -1.46 16.06
CA PRO A 252 -12.80 -0.64 14.86
C PRO A 252 -12.12 -1.37 13.69
N ASN A 253 -12.71 -1.29 12.49
CA ASN A 253 -12.29 -2.05 11.33
C ASN A 253 -12.71 -1.34 10.02
N ASP A 254 -12.10 -1.74 8.92
CA ASP A 254 -12.35 -1.20 7.58
C ASP A 254 -13.41 -2.00 6.78
N GLY A 255 -14.02 -3.02 7.39
CA GLY A 255 -14.97 -3.95 6.79
C GLY A 255 -14.38 -5.32 6.51
N LEU A 256 -13.06 -5.44 6.37
CA LEU A 256 -12.37 -6.70 6.07
C LEU A 256 -11.22 -7.02 7.03
N VAL A 257 -10.65 -6.01 7.70
CA VAL A 257 -9.52 -6.16 8.61
C VAL A 257 -9.74 -5.29 9.84
N GLY A 258 -9.50 -5.88 11.02
CA GLY A 258 -9.55 -5.15 12.29
C GLY A 258 -8.37 -4.19 12.42
N ARG A 259 -8.59 -3.00 12.96
CA ARG A 259 -7.60 -1.91 13.12
C ARG A 259 -6.24 -2.44 13.57
N CYS A 260 -6.21 -3.19 14.67
CA CYS A 260 -4.99 -3.66 15.28
C CYS A 260 -4.23 -4.69 14.42
N SER A 261 -4.95 -5.47 13.61
CA SER A 261 -4.35 -6.42 12.66
C SER A 261 -3.62 -5.72 11.52
N THR A 262 -3.95 -4.46 11.22
CA THR A 262 -3.32 -3.69 10.14
C THR A 262 -1.95 -3.12 10.49
N HIS A 263 -1.60 -3.06 11.76
CA HIS A 263 -0.41 -2.37 12.24
C HIS A 263 0.88 -3.03 11.74
N LEU A 264 1.77 -2.22 11.17
CA LEU A 264 3.10 -2.62 10.73
C LEU A 264 4.06 -1.43 10.86
N GLY A 265 5.20 -1.66 11.52
CA GLY A 265 6.21 -0.65 11.75
C GLY A 265 5.63 0.57 12.45
N ARG A 266 5.95 1.76 11.92
CA ARG A 266 5.39 3.01 12.41
C ARG A 266 3.99 3.22 11.85
N VAL A 267 2.98 3.16 12.70
CA VAL A 267 1.59 3.49 12.34
C VAL A 267 1.49 5.00 12.11
N ILE A 268 1.15 5.40 10.88
CA ILE A 268 0.99 6.79 10.50
C ILE A 268 -0.33 7.32 11.07
N ARG A 269 -1.40 6.56 10.86
CA ARG A 269 -2.75 6.77 11.39
C ARG A 269 -3.59 5.52 11.09
N ASP A 270 -4.48 5.15 11.99
CA ASP A 270 -5.21 3.87 11.96
C ASP A 270 -6.72 4.07 12.23
N ASP A 271 -7.22 5.28 11.98
CA ASP A 271 -8.60 5.70 12.22
C ASP A 271 -9.09 6.68 11.13
N TYR A 272 -8.62 6.53 9.89
CA TYR A 272 -9.22 7.25 8.77
C TYR A 272 -10.69 6.86 8.60
N LYS A 273 -11.53 7.78 8.15
CA LYS A 273 -12.90 7.46 7.74
C LYS A 273 -12.91 6.84 6.34
N MET A 274 -12.33 5.65 6.25
CA MET A 274 -12.19 4.84 5.05
C MET A 274 -12.65 3.42 5.37
N ASN A 275 -13.38 2.82 4.43
CA ASN A 275 -13.54 1.36 4.35
C ASN A 275 -12.34 0.76 3.58
N HIS A 276 -12.30 -0.56 3.46
CA HIS A 276 -11.18 -1.26 2.84
C HIS A 276 -10.97 -0.93 1.35
N LEU A 277 -12.00 -0.47 0.62
CA LEU A 277 -11.84 -0.06 -0.79
C LEU A 277 -11.50 1.43 -0.93
N ASP A 278 -11.99 2.27 -0.02
CA ASP A 278 -11.61 3.68 0.02
C ASP A 278 -10.09 3.84 0.12
N GLU A 279 -9.41 2.93 0.82
CA GLU A 279 -7.95 2.92 0.99
C GLU A 279 -7.16 2.83 -0.34
N ILE A 280 -7.77 2.32 -1.39
CA ILE A 280 -7.22 2.27 -2.77
C ILE A 280 -7.92 3.26 -3.70
N ASN A 281 -8.66 4.21 -3.14
CA ASN A 281 -9.52 5.16 -3.86
C ASN A 281 -10.63 4.46 -4.67
N GLY A 282 -11.04 3.27 -4.25
CA GLY A 282 -12.18 2.54 -4.78
C GLY A 282 -13.47 2.85 -4.01
N LEU A 283 -14.65 2.61 -4.60
CA LEU A 283 -14.87 2.32 -6.02
C LEU A 283 -14.97 3.64 -6.81
N LEU A 284 -14.23 3.77 -7.92
CA LEU A 284 -14.28 4.96 -8.80
C LEU A 284 -13.99 6.31 -8.11
N GLY A 285 -13.29 6.29 -6.97
CA GLY A 285 -13.03 7.47 -6.15
C GLY A 285 -14.24 7.99 -5.39
N ILE A 286 -15.31 7.20 -5.28
CA ILE A 286 -16.45 7.50 -4.41
C ILE A 286 -16.05 7.06 -3.00
N HIS A 287 -15.74 8.03 -2.14
CA HIS A 287 -15.34 7.79 -0.76
C HIS A 287 -15.95 8.85 0.16
N HIS A 288 -15.62 8.81 1.45
CA HIS A 288 -16.11 9.78 2.43
C HIS A 288 -15.81 11.24 2.02
N LEU A 289 -16.83 12.11 2.03
CA LEU A 289 -16.73 13.51 1.53
C LEU A 289 -15.96 14.47 2.45
N PHE A 290 -15.83 14.13 3.74
CA PHE A 290 -15.20 14.99 4.75
C PHE A 290 -13.97 14.35 5.40
N GLU A 291 -13.36 13.37 4.72
CA GLU A 291 -12.07 12.79 5.10
C GLU A 291 -11.04 13.15 4.03
N THR A 292 -9.78 12.99 4.37
CA THR A 292 -8.65 13.15 3.47
C THR A 292 -8.82 12.24 2.25
N ASP A 293 -8.71 12.82 1.05
CA ASP A 293 -8.73 12.06 -0.20
C ASP A 293 -7.62 10.99 -0.19
N PRO A 294 -7.91 9.72 -0.51
CA PRO A 294 -6.92 8.64 -0.47
C PRO A 294 -5.66 8.94 -1.29
N LYS A 295 -5.77 9.51 -2.50
CA LYS A 295 -4.59 9.88 -3.32
C LYS A 295 -3.72 10.92 -2.60
N THR A 296 -4.30 11.79 -1.79
CA THR A 296 -3.54 12.73 -0.95
C THR A 296 -2.69 11.98 0.08
N LEU A 297 -3.20 10.90 0.68
CA LEU A 297 -2.43 10.07 1.61
C LEU A 297 -1.20 9.43 0.93
N TYR A 298 -1.40 8.80 -0.23
CA TYR A 298 -0.28 8.24 -1.01
C TYR A 298 0.77 9.30 -1.36
N ARG A 299 0.34 10.50 -1.79
CA ARG A 299 1.24 11.61 -2.14
C ARG A 299 2.01 12.12 -0.92
N GLN A 300 1.35 12.31 0.22
CA GLN A 300 1.99 12.72 1.46
C GLN A 300 2.98 11.67 1.94
N HIS A 301 2.65 10.39 1.78
CA HIS A 301 3.56 9.31 2.15
C HIS A 301 4.77 9.21 1.22
N ALA A 302 4.59 9.34 -0.10
CA ALA A 302 5.71 9.42 -1.03
C ALA A 302 6.65 10.60 -0.69
N ASN A 303 6.09 11.74 -0.30
CA ASN A 303 6.88 12.88 0.18
C ASN A 303 7.60 12.56 1.51
N ARG A 304 6.96 11.83 2.44
CA ARG A 304 7.61 11.34 3.68
C ARG A 304 8.83 10.47 3.36
N LEU A 305 8.69 9.52 2.43
CA LEU A 305 9.78 8.66 1.98
C LEU A 305 10.91 9.49 1.33
N GLN A 306 10.56 10.44 0.46
CA GLN A 306 11.51 11.36 -0.16
C GLN A 306 12.31 12.16 0.88
N GLN A 307 11.64 12.74 1.88
CA GLN A 307 12.28 13.53 2.94
C GLN A 307 13.24 12.68 3.79
N GLN A 308 13.02 11.38 3.85
CA GLN A 308 13.88 10.42 4.53
C GLN A 308 15.05 9.93 3.66
N GLY A 309 15.13 10.38 2.39
CA GLY A 309 16.15 9.92 1.45
C GLY A 309 15.89 8.52 0.90
N LEU A 310 14.64 8.06 0.98
CA LEU A 310 14.13 6.82 0.36
C LEU A 310 13.48 7.12 -0.99
#